data_AF-A0A1N7F0C9-F1
#
_entry.id   AF-A0A1N7F0C9-F1
#
_cell.length_a   1.000
_cell.length_b   1.000
_cell.length_c   1.000
_cell.angle_alpha   90.00
_cell.angle_beta   90.00
_cell.angle_gamma   90.00
#
_symmetry.space_group_name_H-M   'P 1'
#
loop_
_entity.id
_entity.type
_entity.pdbx_description
1 polymer ?
#
loop_
_entity_poly.entity_id
_entity_poly.type
_entity_poly.pdbx_seq_one_letter_code
_entity_poly.pdbx_strand_id
1 'polypeptide(L)'
;MTSERECLESLLEAAKRLGESPTKAQYEEMGLTPSASTILRVVGGWNVAKTKAGFETEPSTGTRTASKPANIELPDGMEWENLSQDQRWHYKHADWNTERSLQRQNAHRAWANELQRTRGGCTRCAEQDPACLDFHHVNEDEKEMAVGKMISFGYSRDRIKAEIEKCIVLCANCHRKEHYNPPLD
;
A
#
# COMPACT_ATOMS: atom_id res chain seq x y z
N MET A 1 23.67 26.52 -19.68
CA MET A 1 23.90 25.34 -18.82
C MET A 1 24.53 25.84 -17.54
N THR A 2 24.03 25.44 -16.37
CA THR A 2 24.63 25.82 -15.09
C THR A 2 26.03 25.19 -14.97
N SER A 3 27.02 26.02 -14.68
CA SER A 3 28.41 25.64 -14.45
C SER A 3 28.67 25.24 -13.00
N GLU A 4 29.77 24.52 -12.78
CA GLU A 4 30.23 24.19 -11.42
C GLU A 4 30.48 25.47 -10.60
N ARG A 5 31.07 26.51 -11.21
CA ARG A 5 31.32 27.80 -10.55
C ARG A 5 30.04 28.44 -10.02
N GLU A 6 28.98 28.49 -10.82
CA GLU A 6 27.68 29.03 -10.41
C GLU A 6 27.06 28.24 -9.24
N CYS A 7 27.29 26.93 -9.17
CA CYS A 7 26.85 26.09 -8.06
C CYS A 7 27.61 26.38 -6.75
N LEU A 8 28.90 26.71 -6.82
CA LEU A 8 29.71 27.05 -5.64
C LEU A 8 29.42 28.47 -5.16
N GLU A 9 29.22 29.41 -6.09
CA GLU A 9 28.85 30.80 -5.77
C GLU A 9 27.51 30.87 -5.03
N SER A 10 26.53 30.06 -5.43
CA SER A 10 25.23 30.02 -4.75
C SER A 10 25.33 29.42 -3.34
N LEU A 11 26.21 28.44 -3.11
CA LEU A 11 26.49 27.91 -1.77
C LEU A 11 27.17 28.94 -0.86
N LEU A 12 28.09 29.73 -1.39
CA LEU A 12 28.74 30.83 -0.66
C LEU A 12 27.73 31.92 -0.29
N GLU A 13 26.83 32.27 -1.21
CA GLU A 13 25.74 33.21 -0.94
C GLU A 13 24.77 32.67 0.12
N ALA A 14 24.45 31.37 0.07
CA ALA A 14 23.62 30.73 1.08
C ALA A 14 24.27 30.82 2.47
N ALA A 15 25.56 30.50 2.55
CA ALA A 15 26.32 30.57 3.81
C ALA A 15 26.39 31.99 4.36
N LYS A 16 26.59 32.99 3.49
CA LYS A 16 26.64 34.40 3.88
C LYS A 16 25.32 34.86 4.51
N ARG A 17 24.18 34.41 3.99
CA ARG A 17 22.85 34.75 4.53
C ARG A 17 22.54 34.05 5.85
N LEU A 18 23.00 32.80 6.01
CA LEU A 18 22.79 32.03 7.24
C LEU A 18 23.80 32.37 8.35
N GLY A 19 24.96 32.93 7.98
CA GLY A 19 26.08 33.13 8.90
C GLY A 19 26.84 31.84 9.25
N GLU A 20 26.45 30.72 8.64
CA GLU A 20 27.02 29.39 8.87
C GLU A 20 27.01 28.55 7.57
N SER A 21 27.65 27.38 7.61
CA SER A 21 27.67 26.50 6.44
C SER A 21 26.30 25.85 6.20
N PRO A 22 25.68 26.02 5.01
CA PRO A 22 24.32 25.55 4.75
C PRO A 22 24.20 24.02 4.77
N THR A 23 23.12 23.50 5.36
CA THR A 23 22.60 22.17 5.06
C THR A 23 21.84 22.19 3.74
N LYS A 24 21.60 21.00 3.14
CA LYS A 24 20.82 20.91 1.90
C LYS A 24 19.40 21.45 2.06
N ALA A 25 18.76 21.13 3.19
CA ALA A 25 17.40 21.59 3.49
C ALA A 25 17.34 23.12 3.64
N GLN A 26 18.23 23.73 4.43
CA GLN A 26 18.31 25.18 4.56
C GLN A 26 18.50 25.87 3.20
N TYR A 27 19.37 25.33 2.34
CA TYR A 27 19.57 25.89 1.00
C TYR A 27 18.31 25.81 0.12
N GLU A 28 17.57 24.71 0.17
CA GLU A 28 16.32 24.53 -0.58
C GLU A 28 15.24 25.53 -0.12
N GLU A 29 15.13 25.77 1.19
CA GLU A 29 14.19 26.76 1.76
C GLU A 29 14.48 28.20 1.33
N MET A 30 15.75 28.52 1.06
CA MET A 30 16.16 29.86 0.64
C MET A 30 15.80 30.19 -0.82
N GLY A 31 15.31 29.21 -1.59
CA GLY A 31 14.86 29.41 -2.97
C GLY A 31 15.97 29.89 -3.92
N LEU A 32 17.24 29.59 -3.61
CA LEU A 32 18.38 30.02 -4.41
C LEU A 32 18.50 29.24 -5.73
N THR A 33 19.05 29.92 -6.73
CA THR A 33 19.40 29.31 -8.02
C THR A 33 20.92 29.26 -8.18
N PRO A 34 21.49 28.16 -8.68
CA PRO A 34 20.82 26.91 -9.10
C PRO A 34 20.24 26.08 -7.95
N SER A 35 19.23 25.25 -8.25
CA SER A 35 18.58 24.40 -7.23
C SER A 35 19.53 23.36 -6.66
N ALA A 36 19.25 22.86 -5.44
CA ALA A 36 20.08 21.82 -4.83
C ALA A 36 20.25 20.59 -5.73
N SER A 37 19.18 20.14 -6.40
CA SER A 37 19.25 19.05 -7.38
C SER A 37 20.19 19.35 -8.56
N THR A 38 20.26 20.60 -9.00
CA THR A 38 21.21 21.02 -10.05
C THR A 38 22.65 20.95 -9.55
N ILE A 39 22.90 21.40 -8.31
CA ILE A 39 24.21 21.32 -7.67
C ILE A 39 24.65 19.85 -7.52
N LEU A 40 23.76 18.96 -7.06
CA LEU A 40 24.06 17.53 -6.95
C LEU A 40 24.47 16.93 -8.31
N ARG A 41 23.73 17.28 -9.38
CA ARG A 41 24.00 16.77 -10.73
C ARG A 41 25.29 17.32 -11.34
N VAL A 42 25.56 18.62 -11.17
CA VAL A 42 26.71 19.30 -11.80
C VAL A 42 28.00 19.04 -11.04
N VAL A 43 27.94 19.05 -9.71
CA VAL A 43 29.14 18.97 -8.84
C VAL A 43 29.39 17.55 -8.32
N GLY A 44 28.41 16.64 -8.44
CA GLY A 44 28.55 15.22 -8.07
C GLY A 44 28.18 14.91 -6.61
N GLY A 45 27.62 15.86 -5.87
CA GLY A 45 27.12 15.63 -4.52
C GLY A 45 27.13 16.88 -3.65
N TRP A 46 26.30 16.88 -2.60
CA TRP A 46 26.17 18.03 -1.70
C TRP A 46 27.44 18.27 -0.87
N ASN A 47 27.99 17.21 -0.25
CA ASN A 47 29.22 17.33 0.51
C ASN A 47 30.42 17.68 -0.39
N VAL A 48 30.47 17.13 -1.61
CA VAL A 48 31.49 17.51 -2.61
C VAL A 48 31.44 19.00 -2.91
N ALA A 49 30.24 19.55 -3.11
CA ALA A 49 30.05 20.97 -3.36
C ALA A 49 30.43 21.84 -2.14
N LYS A 50 30.08 21.42 -0.92
CA LYS A 50 30.51 22.09 0.32
C LYS A 50 32.03 22.13 0.47
N THR A 51 32.70 21.00 0.27
CA THR A 51 34.17 20.92 0.31
C THR A 51 34.80 21.83 -0.74
N LYS A 52 34.30 21.81 -1.99
CA LYS A 52 34.80 22.68 -3.06
C LYS A 52 34.57 24.17 -2.79
N ALA A 53 33.51 24.52 -2.06
CA ALA A 53 33.22 25.88 -1.61
C ALA A 53 33.99 26.29 -0.34
N GLY A 54 34.87 25.42 0.18
CA GLY A 54 35.70 25.70 1.35
C GLY A 54 34.99 25.52 2.69
N PHE A 55 33.85 24.84 2.72
CA PHE A 55 33.14 24.53 3.96
C PHE A 55 33.56 23.19 4.54
N GLU A 56 33.61 23.12 5.88
CA GLU A 56 33.66 21.84 6.57
C GLU A 56 32.39 21.04 6.28
N THR A 57 32.58 19.75 6.04
CA THR A 57 31.48 18.81 5.84
C THR A 57 31.38 17.94 7.07
N GLU A 58 30.24 18.00 7.74
CA GLU A 58 29.86 16.95 8.67
C GLU A 58 29.49 15.71 7.85
N PRO A 59 30.25 14.61 7.94
CA PRO A 59 29.78 13.35 7.38
C PRO A 59 28.46 12.99 8.06
N SER A 60 27.51 12.44 7.30
CA SER A 60 26.28 11.92 7.89
C SER A 60 26.64 10.63 8.65
N THR A 61 27.15 10.80 9.87
CA THR A 61 27.59 9.74 10.80
C THR A 61 26.47 9.31 11.74
N GLY A 62 25.23 9.65 11.40
CA GLY A 62 24.05 9.16 12.10
C GLY A 62 23.54 7.86 11.48
N THR A 63 23.14 6.94 12.35
CA THR A 63 22.30 5.81 11.94
C THR A 63 21.07 6.34 11.22
N ARG A 64 20.91 5.99 9.93
CA ARG A 64 19.72 6.33 9.13
C ARG A 64 18.46 5.62 9.60
N THR A 65 18.62 4.61 10.47
CA THR A 65 17.53 3.94 11.17
C THR A 65 16.98 4.84 12.25
N ALA A 66 15.78 5.37 12.06
CA ALA A 66 15.02 5.94 13.18
C ALA A 66 14.77 4.86 14.23
N SER A 67 14.83 5.21 15.51
CA SER A 67 14.57 4.28 16.62
C SER A 67 13.19 3.62 16.52
N LYS A 68 13.05 2.43 17.10
CA LYS A 68 11.77 1.69 17.11
C LYS A 68 10.68 2.52 17.82
N PRO A 69 9.54 2.78 17.17
CA PRO A 69 8.38 3.36 17.84
C PRO A 69 7.93 2.52 19.04
N ALA A 70 7.49 3.18 20.12
CA ALA A 70 7.09 2.53 21.37
C ALA A 70 5.86 1.62 21.19
N ASN A 71 4.98 1.95 20.25
CA ASN A 71 3.73 1.23 19.98
C ASN A 71 3.89 0.02 19.05
N ILE A 72 5.11 -0.34 18.65
CA ILE A 72 5.37 -1.49 17.78
C ILE A 72 5.96 -2.63 18.61
N GLU A 73 5.27 -3.76 18.64
CA GLU A 73 5.78 -5.02 19.17
C GLU A 73 6.42 -5.84 18.03
N LEU A 74 7.61 -6.38 18.28
CA LEU A 74 8.32 -7.26 17.34
C LEU A 74 8.27 -8.70 17.88
N PRO A 75 8.21 -9.72 17.00
CA PRO A 75 8.33 -11.10 17.41
C PRO A 75 9.68 -11.41 18.09
N ASP A 76 9.69 -12.46 18.91
CA ASP A 76 10.90 -12.92 19.59
C ASP A 76 12.07 -13.17 18.61
N GLY A 77 13.24 -12.65 18.96
CA GLY A 77 14.46 -12.77 18.15
C GLY A 77 14.59 -11.76 17.01
N MET A 78 13.64 -10.83 16.84
CA MET A 78 13.75 -9.74 15.88
C MET A 78 14.19 -8.42 16.54
N GLU A 79 15.23 -7.82 15.99
CA GLU A 79 15.76 -6.53 16.44
C GLU A 79 15.49 -5.45 15.39
N TRP A 80 14.91 -4.32 15.80
CA TRP A 80 14.53 -3.22 14.90
C TRP A 80 15.69 -2.71 14.03
N GLU A 81 16.87 -2.59 14.63
CA GLU A 81 18.11 -2.17 13.95
C GLU A 81 18.54 -3.13 12.84
N ASN A 82 18.14 -4.40 12.92
CA ASN A 82 18.48 -5.44 11.94
C ASN A 82 17.39 -5.63 10.87
N LEU A 83 16.22 -5.02 11.04
CA LEU A 83 15.15 -5.07 10.04
C LEU A 83 15.50 -4.25 8.79
N SER A 84 15.12 -4.76 7.62
CA SER A 84 15.16 -3.99 6.38
C SER A 84 14.20 -2.80 6.43
N GLN A 85 14.40 -1.82 5.54
CA GLN A 85 13.49 -0.68 5.41
C GLN A 85 12.04 -1.13 5.19
N ASP A 86 11.82 -2.14 4.34
CA ASP A 86 10.49 -2.69 4.03
C ASP A 86 9.88 -3.37 5.26
N GLN A 87 10.65 -4.18 5.99
CA GLN A 87 10.18 -4.82 7.22
C GLN A 87 9.75 -3.80 8.27
N ARG A 88 10.57 -2.76 8.50
CA ARG A 88 10.21 -1.65 9.40
C ARG A 88 8.94 -0.95 8.94
N TRP A 89 8.79 -0.74 7.64
CA TRP A 89 7.57 -0.16 7.07
C TRP A 89 6.36 -1.05 7.34
N HIS A 90 6.46 -2.37 7.16
CA HIS A 90 5.39 -3.32 7.44
C HIS A 90 4.93 -3.27 8.91
N TYR A 91 5.86 -3.33 9.86
CA TYR A 91 5.51 -3.26 11.30
C TYR A 91 4.95 -1.90 11.70
N LYS A 92 5.46 -0.81 11.12
CA LYS A 92 4.95 0.54 11.38
C LYS A 92 3.54 0.77 10.83
N HIS A 93 3.19 0.10 9.75
CA HIS A 93 1.93 0.29 9.05
C HIS A 93 1.03 -0.95 9.14
N ALA A 94 1.20 -1.80 10.16
CA ALA A 94 0.39 -3.00 10.34
C ALA A 94 -1.11 -2.68 10.41
N ASP A 95 -1.49 -1.65 11.19
CA ASP A 95 -2.87 -1.17 11.30
C ASP A 95 -3.38 -0.62 9.98
N TRP A 96 -2.56 0.19 9.28
CA TRP A 96 -2.92 0.74 7.98
C TRP A 96 -3.10 -0.34 6.91
N ASN A 97 -2.23 -1.36 6.90
CA ASN A 97 -2.32 -2.50 5.98
C ASN A 97 -3.57 -3.35 6.27
N THR A 98 -3.89 -3.54 7.56
CA THR A 98 -5.10 -4.21 8.01
C THR A 98 -6.34 -3.44 7.57
N GLU A 99 -6.40 -2.14 7.88
CA GLU A 99 -7.50 -1.26 7.49
C GLU A 99 -7.71 -1.23 5.98
N ARG A 100 -6.62 -1.04 5.21
CA ARG A 100 -6.67 -1.08 3.74
C ARG A 100 -7.19 -2.41 3.21
N SER A 101 -6.82 -3.52 3.85
CA SER A 101 -7.30 -4.85 3.46
C SER A 101 -8.79 -5.01 3.77
N LEU A 102 -9.24 -4.59 4.95
CA LEU A 102 -10.66 -4.57 5.33
C LEU A 102 -11.50 -3.70 4.40
N GLN A 103 -11.02 -2.50 4.07
CA GLN A 103 -11.68 -1.60 3.11
C GLN A 103 -11.83 -2.26 1.74
N ARG A 104 -10.78 -2.93 1.25
CA ARG A 104 -10.83 -3.67 -0.03
C ARG A 104 -11.86 -4.80 0.03
N GLN A 105 -11.86 -5.58 1.12
CA GLN A 105 -12.84 -6.66 1.30
C GLN A 105 -14.27 -6.13 1.35
N ASN A 106 -14.52 -5.03 2.08
CA ASN A 106 -15.83 -4.40 2.19
C ASN A 106 -16.31 -3.87 0.83
N ALA A 107 -15.42 -3.25 0.05
CA ALA A 107 -15.73 -2.80 -1.31
C ALA A 107 -16.10 -3.99 -2.22
N HIS A 108 -15.39 -5.11 -2.12
CA HIS A 108 -15.74 -6.33 -2.88
C HIS A 108 -17.07 -6.94 -2.42
N ARG A 109 -17.38 -6.97 -1.12
CA ARG A 109 -18.69 -7.42 -0.61
C ARG A 109 -19.82 -6.53 -1.11
N ALA A 110 -19.67 -5.21 -1.03
CA ALA A 110 -20.67 -4.27 -1.52
C ALA A 110 -20.93 -4.46 -3.03
N TRP A 111 -19.88 -4.63 -3.82
CA TRP A 111 -20.00 -4.92 -5.25
C TRP A 111 -20.68 -6.28 -5.53
N ALA A 112 -20.33 -7.33 -4.77
CA ALA A 112 -20.95 -8.64 -4.90
C ALA A 112 -22.45 -8.60 -4.54
N ASN A 113 -22.82 -7.87 -3.50
CA ASN A 113 -24.21 -7.65 -3.09
C ASN A 113 -25.01 -6.92 -4.18
N GLU A 114 -24.40 -5.91 -4.82
CA GLU A 114 -25.03 -5.22 -5.95
C GLU A 114 -25.24 -6.15 -7.15
N LEU A 115 -24.29 -7.04 -7.43
CA LEU A 115 -24.46 -8.07 -8.46
C LEU A 115 -25.61 -9.04 -8.15
N GLN A 116 -25.78 -9.43 -6.89
CA GLN A 116 -26.91 -10.29 -6.49
C GLN A 116 -28.25 -9.59 -6.74
N ARG A 117 -28.37 -8.30 -6.42
CA ARG A 117 -29.58 -7.50 -6.68
C ARG A 117 -29.84 -7.34 -8.17
N THR A 118 -28.84 -6.93 -8.94
CA THR A 118 -28.97 -6.68 -10.38
C THR A 118 -29.21 -7.95 -11.20
N ARG A 119 -28.81 -9.13 -10.68
CA ARG A 119 -29.17 -10.44 -11.25
C ARG A 119 -30.60 -10.90 -10.88
N GLY A 120 -31.35 -10.11 -10.12
CA GLY A 120 -32.75 -10.38 -9.78
C GLY A 120 -32.97 -11.16 -8.49
N GLY A 121 -31.94 -11.32 -7.66
CA GLY A 121 -32.03 -12.09 -6.41
C GLY A 121 -31.95 -13.60 -6.62
N CYS A 122 -32.63 -14.36 -5.77
CA CYS A 122 -32.65 -15.82 -5.83
C CYS A 122 -33.34 -16.31 -7.12
N THR A 123 -32.72 -17.23 -7.85
CA THR A 123 -33.32 -17.80 -9.07
C THR A 123 -34.44 -18.81 -8.80
N ARG A 124 -34.67 -19.19 -7.53
CA ARG A 124 -35.63 -20.25 -7.13
C ARG A 124 -36.81 -19.73 -6.31
N CYS A 125 -36.75 -18.51 -5.79
CA CYS A 125 -37.82 -17.89 -5.00
C CYS A 125 -37.75 -16.36 -5.07
N ALA A 126 -38.70 -15.66 -4.45
CA ALA A 126 -38.80 -14.20 -4.53
C ALA A 126 -37.79 -13.41 -3.66
N GLU A 127 -36.85 -14.10 -3.01
CA GLU A 127 -35.86 -13.45 -2.13
C GLU A 127 -34.90 -12.57 -2.91
N GLN A 128 -34.68 -11.34 -2.43
CA GLN A 128 -33.87 -10.32 -3.09
C GLN A 128 -32.89 -9.63 -2.13
N ASP A 129 -32.90 -9.93 -0.84
CA ASP A 129 -31.99 -9.34 0.13
C ASP A 129 -30.61 -10.02 0.09
N PRO A 130 -29.55 -9.33 -0.35
CA PRO A 130 -28.17 -9.84 -0.36
C PRO A 130 -27.69 -10.41 0.97
N ALA A 131 -28.27 -9.96 2.10
CA ALA A 131 -27.93 -10.50 3.42
C ALA A 131 -28.15 -12.02 3.51
N CYS A 132 -29.00 -12.59 2.66
CA CYS A 132 -29.28 -14.02 2.63
C CYS A 132 -29.08 -14.67 1.26
N LEU A 133 -28.43 -13.98 0.31
CA LEU A 133 -28.11 -14.51 -1.02
C LEU A 133 -26.67 -15.00 -1.07
N ASP A 134 -26.46 -16.09 -1.80
CA ASP A 134 -25.17 -16.72 -2.07
C ASP A 134 -24.98 -16.94 -3.57
N PHE A 135 -23.72 -16.97 -4.01
CA PHE A 135 -23.34 -17.46 -5.33
C PHE A 135 -23.18 -18.99 -5.29
N HIS A 136 -24.07 -19.68 -6.00
CA HIS A 136 -24.05 -21.13 -6.16
C HIS A 136 -23.47 -21.50 -7.52
N HIS A 137 -22.46 -22.37 -7.54
CA HIS A 137 -21.81 -22.81 -8.77
C HIS A 137 -22.72 -23.82 -9.47
N VAL A 138 -23.01 -23.60 -10.76
CA VAL A 138 -23.87 -24.50 -11.53
C VAL A 138 -23.19 -25.85 -11.79
N ASN A 139 -21.87 -25.82 -11.99
CA ASN A 139 -21.02 -26.99 -12.06
C ASN A 139 -19.96 -26.91 -10.95
N GLU A 140 -19.99 -27.84 -10.00
CA GLU A 140 -19.04 -27.84 -8.88
C GLU A 140 -17.60 -28.13 -9.33
N ASP A 141 -17.41 -28.88 -10.42
CA ASP A 141 -16.09 -29.26 -10.92
C ASP A 141 -15.34 -28.09 -11.57
N GLU A 142 -16.06 -27.02 -11.95
CA GLU A 142 -15.48 -25.81 -12.54
C GLU A 142 -15.15 -24.73 -11.50
N LYS A 143 -15.53 -24.95 -10.24
CA LYS A 143 -15.27 -24.02 -9.12
C LYS A 143 -13.79 -24.03 -8.78
N GLU A 144 -13.18 -22.84 -8.76
CA GLU A 144 -11.90 -22.63 -8.09
C GLU A 144 -12.11 -22.52 -6.58
N MET A 145 -13.02 -21.65 -6.14
CA MET A 145 -13.27 -21.39 -4.73
C MET A 145 -14.62 -20.70 -4.52
N ALA A 146 -15.24 -20.88 -3.35
CA ALA A 146 -16.42 -20.09 -2.99
C ALA A 146 -16.13 -18.58 -3.07
N VAL A 147 -16.99 -17.82 -3.76
CA VAL A 147 -16.86 -16.37 -3.98
C VAL A 147 -16.62 -15.60 -2.67
N GLY A 148 -17.36 -15.93 -1.60
CA GLY A 148 -17.18 -15.30 -0.28
C GLY A 148 -15.79 -15.53 0.34
N LYS A 149 -15.16 -16.68 0.07
CA LYS A 149 -13.77 -16.95 0.49
C LYS A 149 -12.78 -16.16 -0.35
N MET A 150 -12.97 -16.07 -1.67
CA MET A 150 -12.10 -15.25 -2.54
C MET A 150 -12.09 -13.78 -2.10
N ILE A 151 -13.26 -13.25 -1.72
CA ILE A 151 -13.37 -11.89 -1.15
C ILE A 151 -12.57 -11.79 0.14
N SER A 152 -12.76 -12.72 1.07
CA SER A 152 -12.09 -12.72 2.38
C SER A 152 -10.56 -12.87 2.29
N PHE A 153 -10.08 -13.66 1.31
CA PHE A 153 -8.66 -13.80 1.02
C PHE A 153 -8.11 -12.66 0.14
N GLY A 154 -8.95 -11.68 -0.22
CA GLY A 154 -8.52 -10.45 -0.87
C GLY A 154 -8.07 -10.63 -2.31
N TYR A 155 -8.64 -11.59 -3.05
CA TYR A 155 -8.41 -11.81 -4.47
C TYR A 155 -8.77 -10.56 -5.28
N SER A 156 -8.21 -10.42 -6.49
CA SER A 156 -8.54 -9.31 -7.37
C SER A 156 -10.00 -9.37 -7.84
N ARG A 157 -10.58 -8.20 -8.12
CA ARG A 157 -11.96 -8.09 -8.60
C ARG A 157 -12.21 -8.90 -9.87
N ASP A 158 -11.26 -8.94 -10.79
CA ASP A 158 -11.38 -9.70 -12.04
C ASP A 158 -11.46 -11.21 -11.81
N ARG A 159 -10.66 -11.74 -10.88
CA ARG A 159 -10.73 -13.15 -10.50
C ARG A 159 -12.05 -13.50 -9.82
N ILE A 160 -12.51 -12.64 -8.91
CA ILE A 160 -13.81 -12.82 -8.26
C ILE A 160 -14.93 -12.77 -9.30
N LYS A 161 -14.87 -11.85 -10.26
CA LYS A 161 -15.84 -11.74 -11.36
C LYS A 161 -15.86 -13.01 -12.21
N ALA A 162 -14.70 -13.51 -12.63
CA ALA A 162 -14.60 -14.72 -13.42
C ALA A 162 -15.24 -15.92 -12.72
N GLU A 163 -15.11 -16.01 -11.40
CA GLU A 163 -15.77 -17.06 -10.61
C GLU A 163 -17.30 -16.85 -10.51
N ILE A 164 -17.75 -15.61 -10.30
CA ILE A 164 -19.18 -15.25 -10.25
C ILE A 164 -19.90 -15.59 -11.57
N GLU A 165 -19.23 -15.54 -12.73
CA GLU A 165 -19.86 -15.90 -14.01
C GLU A 165 -20.21 -17.39 -14.12
N LYS A 166 -19.61 -18.25 -13.29
CA LYS A 166 -19.95 -19.69 -13.19
C LYS A 166 -21.13 -19.95 -12.24
N CYS A 167 -21.66 -18.90 -11.63
CA CYS A 167 -22.63 -18.99 -10.55
C CYS A 167 -24.02 -18.48 -10.92
N ILE A 168 -25.04 -19.14 -10.37
CA ILE A 168 -26.37 -18.58 -10.16
C ILE A 168 -26.49 -17.99 -8.75
N VAL A 169 -27.45 -17.10 -8.54
CA VAL A 169 -27.73 -16.53 -7.21
C VAL A 169 -28.85 -17.33 -6.56
N LEU A 170 -28.61 -17.85 -5.36
CA LEU A 170 -29.60 -18.58 -4.56
C LEU A 170 -29.68 -17.96 -3.16
N CYS A 171 -30.87 -17.91 -2.56
CA CYS A 171 -30.95 -17.63 -1.13
C CYS A 171 -30.44 -18.82 -0.31
N ALA A 172 -29.99 -18.58 0.91
CA ALA A 172 -29.40 -19.59 1.79
C ALA A 172 -30.30 -20.84 1.97
N ASN A 173 -31.63 -20.67 1.93
CA ASN A 173 -32.55 -21.79 2.04
C ASN A 173 -32.64 -22.62 0.75
N CYS A 174 -32.76 -21.97 -0.41
CA CYS A 174 -32.74 -22.65 -1.70
C CYS A 174 -31.38 -23.32 -1.97
N HIS A 175 -30.28 -22.65 -1.59
CA HIS A 175 -28.94 -23.19 -1.71
C HIS A 175 -28.75 -24.46 -0.87
N ARG A 176 -29.22 -24.48 0.39
CA ARG A 176 -29.19 -25.71 1.21
C ARG A 176 -30.03 -26.83 0.63
N LYS A 177 -31.19 -26.52 0.04
CA LYS A 177 -32.05 -27.53 -0.61
C LYS A 177 -31.38 -28.15 -1.83
N GLU A 178 -30.64 -27.36 -2.61
CA GLU A 178 -29.90 -27.85 -3.79
C GLU A 178 -28.83 -28.89 -3.38
N HIS A 179 -28.17 -28.69 -2.24
CA HIS A 179 -27.17 -29.62 -1.71
C HIS A 179 -27.73 -30.75 -0.84
N TYR A 180 -29.04 -30.75 -0.57
CA TYR A 180 -29.64 -31.75 0.30
C TYR A 180 -29.85 -33.06 -0.45
N ASN A 181 -29.11 -34.09 -0.07
CA ASN A 181 -29.37 -35.45 -0.52
C ASN A 181 -30.21 -36.19 0.54
N PRO A 182 -31.43 -36.63 0.22
CA PRO A 182 -32.24 -37.38 1.17
C PRO A 182 -31.53 -38.71 1.53
N PRO A 183 -31.72 -39.20 2.78
CA PRO A 183 -31.26 -40.53 3.12
C PRO A 183 -31.93 -41.56 2.21
N LEU A 184 -31.17 -42.59 1.81
CA LEU A 184 -31.73 -43.75 1.11
C LEU A 184 -32.59 -44.54 2.11
N ASP A 185 -33.79 -44.94 1.68
CA ASP A 185 -34.68 -45.82 2.43
C ASP A 185 -34.08 -47.21 2.66
#